data_AF-A0A3N6FV00-F1
#
_entry.id   AF-A0A3N6FV00-F1
#
_cell.length_a   1.000
_cell.length_b   1.000
_cell.length_c   1.000
_cell.angle_alpha   90.00
_cell.angle_beta   90.00
_cell.angle_gamma   90.00
#
_symmetry.space_group_name_H-M   'P 1'
#
loop_
_entity.id
_entity.type
_entity.pdbx_description
1 polymer ?
#
loop_
_entity_poly.entity_id
_entity_poly.type
_entity_poly.pdbx_seq_one_letter_code
_entity_poly.pdbx_strand_id
1 'polypeptide(L)'
;MRRDGADISRLPMLELRIVRSVETRSTRPESRPGKYDISERATYEGELRDHPVEPPKDPARSRKVELVLHGSVRTVACGCDEGRQPCSRCRAKGKLSCETGPLCPACKGVEPCTWCDGTGRRRKDRAPAGPSRERNAAGRTTCLKCRKQRTACPQCQGRGTEKCPKCDDTGFRDCPVCEGERSTEHTPCEGTGLVTRWTGGSVGHTPRRDTVELPDPAPPLRVRWQAGRTGAWRRATLTSTDEPIPEALDPAHVKAVEAALAPRPDEVARRAEIEWLQLVAVTIPDEPDHVFHVFPGSDGPEVLPIWSRRRSLRVAAVVAGVVVALLLVAALV
;
A
#
# COMPACT_ATOMS: atom_id res chain seq x y z
N MET A 1 -10.61 -42.05 -63.65
CA MET A 1 -10.95 -41.24 -62.47
C MET A 1 -9.81 -41.37 -61.46
N ARG A 2 -8.83 -40.47 -61.50
CA ARG A 2 -7.86 -40.34 -60.39
C ARG A 2 -8.62 -39.67 -59.25
N ARG A 3 -8.86 -40.40 -58.16
CA ARG A 3 -9.21 -39.77 -56.88
C ARG A 3 -7.93 -39.12 -56.39
N ASP A 4 -7.76 -37.83 -56.65
CA ASP A 4 -6.73 -37.06 -55.96
C ASP A 4 -7.04 -37.14 -54.45
N GLY A 5 -6.05 -37.56 -53.66
CA GLY A 5 -6.23 -37.80 -52.23
C GLY A 5 -6.56 -36.51 -51.46
N ALA A 6 -7.15 -36.65 -50.28
CA ALA A 6 -7.33 -35.52 -49.37
C ALA A 6 -5.97 -34.90 -49.00
N ASP A 7 -5.91 -33.57 -48.97
CA ASP A 7 -4.74 -32.83 -48.51
C ASP A 7 -4.83 -32.63 -46.99
N ILE A 8 -3.77 -32.98 -46.26
CA ILE A 8 -3.73 -32.99 -44.80
C ILE A 8 -2.59 -32.09 -44.32
N SER A 9 -2.95 -31.00 -43.66
CA SER A 9 -2.02 -30.06 -43.03
C SER A 9 -2.06 -30.21 -41.51
N ARG A 10 -0.91 -30.34 -40.86
CA ARG A 10 -0.81 -30.34 -39.39
C ARG A 10 -0.84 -28.92 -38.85
N LEU A 11 -1.68 -28.68 -37.86
CA LEU A 11 -1.89 -27.40 -37.20
C LEU A 11 -1.97 -27.62 -35.69
N PRO A 12 -0.91 -28.18 -35.07
CA PRO A 12 -0.94 -28.50 -33.64
C PRO A 12 -1.21 -27.23 -32.83
N MET A 13 -1.90 -27.38 -31.71
CA MET A 13 -2.12 -26.29 -30.76
C MET A 13 -1.26 -26.48 -29.53
N LEU A 14 -0.81 -25.38 -28.96
CA LEU A 14 -0.02 -25.31 -27.74
C LEU A 14 -0.62 -24.22 -26.84
N GLU A 15 -0.70 -24.46 -25.54
CA GLU A 15 -0.83 -23.41 -24.53
C GLU A 15 0.38 -23.53 -23.59
N LEU A 16 1.04 -22.41 -23.34
CA LEU A 16 2.19 -22.36 -22.45
C LEU A 16 1.97 -21.26 -21.42
N ARG A 17 1.95 -21.66 -20.15
CA ARG A 17 1.86 -20.75 -19.01
C ARG A 17 3.10 -20.92 -18.16
N ILE A 18 3.84 -19.83 -17.98
CA ILE A 18 5.05 -19.86 -17.17
C ILE A 18 4.86 -18.91 -16.00
N VAL A 19 5.12 -19.41 -14.80
CA VAL A 19 5.23 -18.61 -13.58
C VAL A 19 6.65 -18.71 -13.07
N ARG A 20 7.34 -17.57 -12.99
CA ARG A 20 8.71 -17.46 -12.48
C ARG A 20 8.68 -16.74 -11.15
N SER A 21 9.50 -17.19 -10.20
CA SER A 21 9.78 -16.46 -8.98
C SER A 21 11.05 -15.64 -9.18
N VAL A 22 10.92 -14.32 -9.12
CA VAL A 22 12.04 -13.39 -9.23
C VAL A 22 12.45 -12.96 -7.82
N GLU A 23 13.75 -13.01 -7.55
CA GLU A 23 14.33 -12.61 -6.29
C GLU A 23 14.77 -11.15 -6.29
N THR A 24 14.56 -10.47 -5.17
CA THR A 24 15.01 -9.11 -4.91
C THR A 24 15.68 -9.09 -3.56
N ARG A 25 16.79 -8.37 -3.44
CA ARG A 25 17.56 -8.27 -2.19
C ARG A 25 17.78 -6.81 -1.83
N SER A 26 17.60 -6.47 -0.56
CA SER A 26 17.89 -5.14 -0.06
C SER A 26 18.40 -5.14 1.37
N THR A 27 19.34 -4.26 1.65
CA THR A 27 19.91 -4.05 2.99
C THR A 27 19.57 -2.64 3.45
N ARG A 28 19.09 -2.48 4.68
CA ARG A 28 18.77 -1.17 5.26
C ARG A 28 19.09 -1.09 6.75
N PRO A 29 19.48 0.08 7.28
CA PRO A 29 19.51 0.31 8.72
C PRO A 29 18.11 0.22 9.33
N GLU A 30 18.00 -0.39 10.49
CA GLU A 30 16.77 -0.55 11.26
C GLU A 30 16.99 -0.09 12.71
N SER A 31 15.92 0.37 13.36
CA SER A 31 15.96 0.70 14.78
C SER A 31 14.64 0.44 15.50
N ARG A 32 14.73 0.03 16.76
CA ARG A 32 13.58 -0.10 17.68
C ARG A 32 13.88 0.51 19.05
N PRO A 33 12.84 1.04 19.73
CA PRO A 33 12.96 1.53 21.09
C PRO A 33 13.44 0.47 22.08
N GLY A 34 14.19 0.89 23.11
CA GLY A 34 14.60 0.04 24.22
C GLY A 34 15.69 -0.97 23.89
N LYS A 35 15.76 -2.02 24.71
CA LYS A 35 16.54 -3.24 24.47
C LYS A 35 15.65 -4.23 23.72
N TYR A 36 15.61 -4.10 22.40
CA TYR A 36 14.78 -4.94 21.56
C TYR A 36 15.50 -6.26 21.27
N ASP A 37 14.85 -7.39 21.59
CA ASP A 37 15.40 -8.71 21.31
C ASP A 37 15.15 -9.08 19.84
N ILE A 38 16.24 -9.46 19.16
CA ILE A 38 16.26 -9.83 17.75
C ILE A 38 16.86 -11.23 17.55
N SER A 39 17.14 -11.94 18.64
CA SER A 39 17.82 -13.24 18.64
C SER A 39 17.08 -14.33 17.87
N GLU A 40 15.75 -14.24 17.77
CA GLU A 40 14.92 -15.19 17.00
C GLU A 40 14.99 -14.96 15.48
N ARG A 41 15.59 -13.86 15.01
CA ARG A 41 15.72 -13.59 13.58
C ARG A 41 16.94 -14.31 13.01
N ALA A 42 16.75 -14.92 11.85
CA ALA A 42 17.85 -15.51 11.08
C ALA A 42 18.89 -14.43 10.72
N THR A 43 20.17 -14.82 10.71
CA THR A 43 21.29 -13.92 10.47
C THR A 43 22.02 -14.23 9.17
N TYR A 44 22.63 -13.22 8.57
CA TYR A 44 23.54 -13.37 7.43
C TYR A 44 24.90 -12.73 7.73
N GLU A 45 25.94 -13.19 7.05
CA GLU A 45 27.31 -12.67 7.14
C GLU A 45 27.74 -12.02 5.82
N GLY A 46 28.65 -11.05 5.89
CA GLY A 46 29.16 -10.35 4.71
C GLY A 46 28.07 -9.59 3.95
N GLU A 47 28.00 -9.81 2.65
CA GLU A 47 27.02 -9.15 1.79
C GLU A 47 25.75 -9.99 1.62
N LEU A 48 24.59 -9.33 1.67
CA LEU A 48 23.30 -10.01 1.56
C LEU A 48 23.16 -10.78 0.25
N ARG A 49 23.82 -10.36 -0.84
CA ARG A 49 23.75 -11.04 -2.14
C ARG A 49 24.36 -12.45 -2.13
N ASP A 50 25.34 -12.70 -1.26
CA ASP A 50 26.07 -13.97 -1.21
C ASP A 50 25.44 -14.96 -0.21
N HIS A 51 24.48 -14.50 0.60
CA HIS A 51 23.81 -15.34 1.58
C HIS A 51 22.79 -16.28 0.88
N PRO A 52 22.91 -17.61 1.01
CA PRO A 52 21.98 -18.53 0.37
C PRO A 52 20.59 -18.42 1.00
N VAL A 53 19.56 -18.30 0.17
CA VAL A 53 18.15 -18.37 0.59
C VAL A 53 17.47 -19.38 -0.29
N GLU A 54 16.79 -20.36 0.32
CA GLU A 54 16.08 -21.39 -0.42
C GLU A 54 15.00 -20.76 -1.32
N PRO A 55 14.95 -21.13 -2.61
CA PRO A 55 13.86 -20.74 -3.49
C PRO A 55 12.49 -21.17 -2.94
N PRO A 56 11.40 -20.46 -3.29
CA PRO A 56 10.07 -20.83 -2.84
C PRO A 56 9.64 -22.18 -3.43
N LYS A 57 9.01 -23.02 -2.61
CA LYS A 57 8.42 -24.30 -3.06
C LYS A 57 7.32 -24.11 -4.12
N ASP A 58 6.57 -23.01 -4.03
CA ASP A 58 5.55 -22.62 -5.01
C ASP A 58 5.95 -21.28 -5.66
N PRO A 59 6.43 -21.29 -6.91
CA PRO A 59 6.84 -20.07 -7.64
C PRO A 59 5.73 -19.06 -7.86
N ALA A 60 4.46 -19.45 -7.67
CA ALA A 60 3.32 -18.56 -7.82
C ALA A 60 2.99 -17.75 -6.54
N ARG A 61 3.66 -18.05 -5.42
CA ARG A 61 3.43 -17.35 -4.15
C ARG A 61 4.55 -16.37 -3.84
N SER A 62 4.18 -15.17 -3.45
CA SER A 62 5.12 -14.21 -2.90
C SER A 62 5.65 -14.69 -1.54
N ARG A 63 6.95 -14.54 -1.31
CA ARG A 63 7.60 -14.83 -0.02
C ARG A 63 8.58 -13.71 0.31
N LYS A 64 8.70 -13.37 1.58
CA LYS A 64 9.73 -12.45 2.07
C LYS A 64 10.45 -13.10 3.24
N VAL A 65 11.78 -13.08 3.22
CA VAL A 65 12.65 -13.52 4.31
C VAL A 65 13.34 -12.28 4.87
N GLU A 66 13.20 -12.05 6.17
CA GLU A 66 13.89 -10.97 6.88
C GLU A 66 15.06 -11.55 7.66
N LEU A 67 16.22 -10.91 7.49
CA LEU A 67 17.49 -11.34 8.05
C LEU A 67 18.16 -10.18 8.79
N VAL A 68 19.10 -10.50 9.67
CA VAL A 68 19.91 -9.52 10.41
C VAL A 68 21.39 -9.73 10.08
N LEU A 69 22.12 -8.66 9.78
CA LEU A 69 23.57 -8.76 9.59
C LEU A 69 24.23 -9.16 10.91
N HIS A 70 24.99 -10.24 10.89
CA HIS A 70 25.72 -10.74 12.05
C HIS A 70 26.62 -9.64 12.65
N GLY A 71 26.59 -9.50 13.97
CA GLY A 71 27.36 -8.48 14.70
C GLY A 71 26.89 -7.02 14.52
N SER A 72 25.84 -6.75 13.75
CA SER A 72 25.34 -5.37 13.54
C SER A 72 24.46 -4.85 14.68
N VAL A 73 23.94 -5.74 15.52
CA VAL A 73 23.01 -5.41 16.60
C VAL A 73 23.75 -4.69 17.72
N ARG A 74 23.29 -3.48 18.06
CA ARG A 74 23.81 -2.71 19.18
C ARG A 74 22.70 -1.92 19.84
N THR A 75 22.71 -1.90 21.16
CA THR A 75 21.86 -0.98 21.93
C THR A 75 22.68 0.25 22.28
N VAL A 76 22.19 1.41 21.89
CA VAL A 76 22.86 2.70 22.10
C VAL A 76 21.95 3.65 22.86
N ALA A 77 22.55 4.63 23.54
CA ALA A 77 21.80 5.72 24.13
C ALA A 77 21.07 6.51 23.03
N CYS A 78 19.82 6.90 23.29
CA CYS A 78 19.01 7.65 22.34
C CYS A 78 19.48 9.11 22.18
N GLY A 79 20.29 9.62 23.11
CA GLY A 79 20.71 11.04 23.16
C GLY A 79 19.67 11.97 23.80
N CYS A 80 18.58 11.42 24.32
CA CYS A 80 17.64 12.11 25.21
C CYS A 80 18.07 11.97 26.68
N ASP A 81 17.39 12.68 27.57
CA ASP A 81 17.62 12.62 29.02
C ASP A 81 16.89 11.40 29.62
N GLU A 82 17.53 10.24 29.61
CA GLU A 82 16.99 8.98 30.16
C GLU A 82 15.56 8.64 29.71
N GLY A 83 15.27 8.87 28.42
CA GLY A 83 13.96 8.62 27.83
C GLY A 83 12.99 9.79 27.86
N ARG A 84 13.44 10.94 28.37
CA ARG A 84 12.64 12.16 28.46
C ARG A 84 13.18 13.25 27.56
N GLN A 85 12.27 14.12 27.10
CA GLN A 85 12.60 15.32 26.35
C GLN A 85 11.93 16.54 27.00
N PRO A 86 12.55 17.74 26.92
CA PRO A 86 11.93 18.97 27.39
C PRO A 86 10.53 19.15 26.77
N CYS A 87 9.53 19.42 27.60
CA CYS A 87 8.18 19.64 27.10
C CYS A 87 8.18 20.87 26.18
N SER A 88 7.96 20.66 24.88
CA SER A 88 7.99 21.71 23.86
C SER A 88 6.93 22.79 24.12
N ARG A 89 5.77 22.39 24.66
CA ARG A 89 4.64 23.29 24.98
C ARG A 89 4.99 24.32 26.05
N CYS A 90 5.57 23.92 27.17
CA CYS A 90 5.94 24.83 28.25
C CYS A 90 7.43 25.19 28.28
N ARG A 91 8.23 24.70 27.32
CA ARG A 91 9.69 24.86 27.26
C ARG A 91 10.37 24.53 28.59
N ALA A 92 10.07 23.35 29.13
CA ALA A 92 10.54 22.88 30.43
C ALA A 92 10.19 23.74 31.67
N LYS A 93 9.23 24.68 31.57
CA LYS A 93 8.75 25.43 32.74
C LYS A 93 7.76 24.65 33.61
N GLY A 94 7.11 23.63 33.06
CA GLY A 94 6.01 22.89 33.70
C GLY A 94 4.70 23.68 33.80
N LYS A 95 4.75 25.00 33.59
CA LYS A 95 3.62 25.91 33.73
C LYS A 95 3.43 26.78 32.49
N LEU A 96 2.18 27.14 32.22
CA LEU A 96 1.77 28.09 31.18
C LEU A 96 1.16 29.32 31.84
N SER A 97 1.43 30.50 31.27
CA SER A 97 0.75 31.72 31.69
C SER A 97 -0.76 31.55 31.51
N CYS A 98 -1.50 31.90 32.54
CA CYS A 98 -2.94 32.00 32.48
C CYS A 98 -3.31 33.48 32.57
N GLU A 99 -4.16 33.93 31.66
CA GLU A 99 -4.77 35.26 31.79
C GLU A 99 -5.53 35.34 33.12
N THR A 100 -5.51 36.53 33.70
CA THR A 100 -6.31 36.85 34.89
C THR A 100 -7.77 36.50 34.66
N GLY A 101 -8.47 36.10 35.72
CA GLY A 101 -9.89 35.71 35.64
C GLY A 101 -10.79 36.82 35.07
N PRO A 102 -12.03 36.49 34.70
CA PRO A 102 -12.97 37.45 34.15
C PRO A 102 -13.18 38.61 35.12
N LEU A 103 -13.50 39.79 34.58
CA LEU A 103 -13.80 40.98 35.38
C LEU A 103 -14.96 40.67 36.32
N CYS A 104 -14.85 41.12 37.57
CA CYS A 104 -15.91 40.93 38.55
C CYS A 104 -17.21 41.57 38.06
N PRO A 105 -18.37 40.89 38.05
CA PRO A 105 -19.60 41.41 37.49
C PRO A 105 -20.12 42.65 38.23
N ALA A 106 -19.91 42.76 39.55
CA ALA A 106 -20.32 43.94 40.31
C ALA A 106 -19.50 45.20 40.02
N CYS A 107 -18.17 45.10 39.92
CA CYS A 107 -17.33 46.27 39.71
C CYS A 107 -16.84 46.43 38.27
N LYS A 108 -16.99 45.40 37.43
CA LYS A 108 -16.48 45.30 36.05
C LYS A 108 -15.00 45.68 35.94
N GLY A 109 -14.21 45.40 36.97
CA GLY A 109 -12.80 45.82 37.07
C GLY A 109 -12.59 47.33 37.32
N VAL A 110 -13.66 48.12 37.38
CA VAL A 110 -13.64 49.55 37.66
C VAL A 110 -13.75 49.75 39.19
N GLU A 111 -12.71 50.33 39.78
CA GLU A 111 -12.60 50.59 41.23
C GLU A 111 -12.81 49.35 42.13
N PRO A 112 -12.07 48.24 41.91
CA PRO A 112 -12.23 47.04 42.73
C PRO A 112 -11.86 47.29 44.20
N CYS A 113 -10.82 48.09 44.44
CA CYS A 113 -10.49 48.65 45.74
C CYS A 113 -10.23 50.14 45.56
N THR A 114 -10.96 50.99 46.28
CA THR A 114 -10.80 52.46 46.18
C THR A 114 -9.45 52.97 46.66
N TRP A 115 -8.64 52.12 47.31
CA TRP A 115 -7.31 52.47 47.82
C TRP A 115 -6.16 51.95 46.95
N CYS A 116 -6.24 50.72 46.42
CA CYS A 116 -5.16 50.11 45.62
C CYS A 116 -5.53 49.72 44.19
N ASP A 117 -6.79 49.89 43.77
CA ASP A 117 -7.29 49.48 42.46
C ASP A 117 -6.94 48.04 42.10
N GLY A 118 -6.95 47.14 43.09
CA GLY A 118 -6.65 45.72 42.90
C GLY A 118 -5.18 45.39 42.71
N THR A 119 -4.26 46.34 42.85
CA THR A 119 -2.80 46.09 42.79
C THR A 119 -2.21 45.70 44.15
N GLY A 120 -2.93 45.96 45.25
CA GLY A 120 -2.41 45.81 46.61
C GLY A 120 -1.53 46.95 47.10
N ARG A 121 -1.10 47.86 46.22
CA ARG A 121 -0.32 49.06 46.55
C ARG A 121 -1.14 50.33 46.29
N ARG A 122 -0.97 51.35 47.14
CA ARG A 122 -1.62 52.64 46.92
C ARG A 122 -1.11 53.27 45.63
N ARG A 123 -2.00 53.72 44.75
CA ARG A 123 -1.62 54.61 43.64
C ARG A 123 -1.28 55.99 44.20
N LYS A 124 -0.04 56.45 43.98
CA LYS A 124 0.44 57.75 44.48
C LYS A 124 -0.23 58.93 43.77
N ASP A 125 -0.71 58.72 42.54
CA ASP A 125 -1.15 59.80 41.64
C ASP A 125 -2.67 60.04 41.66
N ARG A 126 -3.38 59.45 42.63
CA ARG A 126 -4.85 59.56 42.71
C ARG A 126 -5.25 60.54 43.81
N ALA A 127 -5.98 61.59 43.42
CA ALA A 127 -6.53 62.58 44.34
C ALA A 127 -7.41 61.93 45.42
N PRO A 128 -7.41 62.45 46.67
CA PRO A 128 -8.24 61.93 47.75
C PRO A 128 -9.72 61.91 47.36
N ALA A 129 -10.43 60.89 47.81
CA ALA A 129 -11.83 60.67 47.47
C ALA A 129 -12.71 61.82 48.01
N GLY A 130 -13.45 62.50 47.13
CA GLY A 130 -14.43 63.51 47.53
C GLY A 130 -15.66 62.90 48.24
N PRO A 131 -16.52 63.72 48.86
CA PRO A 131 -17.64 63.29 49.72
C PRO A 131 -18.71 62.43 49.01
N SER A 132 -18.77 62.44 47.68
CA SER A 132 -19.63 61.55 46.90
C SER A 132 -19.19 60.08 46.94
N ARG A 133 -17.88 59.82 47.11
CA ARG A 133 -17.32 58.45 47.20
C ARG A 133 -17.52 57.82 48.57
N GLU A 134 -17.67 58.61 49.64
CA GLU A 134 -17.99 58.11 50.99
C GLU A 134 -19.42 57.57 51.09
N ARG A 135 -20.39 58.15 50.36
CA ARG A 135 -21.75 57.60 50.28
C ARG A 135 -21.78 56.23 49.59
N ASN A 136 -20.86 55.97 48.66
CA ASN A 136 -20.68 54.68 48.00
C ASN A 136 -19.79 53.69 48.80
N ALA A 137 -19.37 54.04 50.03
CA ALA A 137 -18.68 53.12 50.94
C ALA A 137 -19.63 52.19 51.70
N ALA A 138 -20.93 52.53 51.75
CA ALA A 138 -21.97 51.67 52.31
C ALA A 138 -22.06 50.38 51.48
N GLY A 139 -21.65 49.26 52.09
CA GLY A 139 -21.62 47.93 51.45
C GLY A 139 -20.24 47.46 50.95
N ARG A 140 -19.17 48.25 51.14
CA ARG A 140 -17.79 47.83 50.79
C ARG A 140 -17.13 47.05 51.92
N THR A 141 -16.30 46.06 51.56
CA THR A 141 -15.62 45.16 52.50
C THR A 141 -14.13 45.47 52.66
N THR A 142 -13.43 44.70 53.47
CA THR A 142 -11.97 44.75 53.62
C THR A 142 -11.29 44.20 52.38
N CYS A 143 -10.34 44.95 51.81
CA CYS A 143 -9.58 44.49 50.66
C CYS A 143 -8.60 43.36 51.04
N LEU A 144 -8.63 42.24 50.33
CA LEU A 144 -7.69 41.13 50.59
C LEU A 144 -6.23 41.50 50.30
N LYS A 145 -5.98 42.35 49.31
CA LYS A 145 -4.61 42.66 48.85
C LYS A 145 -3.91 43.68 49.75
N CYS A 146 -4.59 44.77 50.14
CA CYS A 146 -3.99 45.84 50.96
C CYS A 146 -4.50 45.89 52.41
N ARG A 147 -5.45 45.02 52.78
CA ARG A 147 -6.07 44.94 54.11
C ARG A 147 -6.78 46.21 54.60
N LYS A 148 -7.03 47.20 53.72
CA LYS A 148 -7.81 48.40 54.07
C LYS A 148 -9.29 48.07 54.19
N GLN A 149 -9.87 48.38 55.35
CA GLN A 149 -11.27 48.14 55.66
C GLN A 149 -12.19 49.04 54.82
N ARG A 150 -13.39 48.55 54.49
CA ARG A 150 -14.46 49.30 53.79
C ARG A 150 -14.04 49.94 52.45
N THR A 151 -13.03 49.38 51.77
CA THR A 151 -12.51 49.93 50.50
C THR A 151 -12.73 49.01 49.30
N ALA A 152 -13.00 47.72 49.51
CA ALA A 152 -13.14 46.74 48.45
C ALA A 152 -14.59 46.49 48.03
N CYS A 153 -14.79 46.20 46.74
CA CYS A 153 -16.01 45.58 46.25
C CYS A 153 -16.27 44.28 47.05
N PRO A 154 -17.47 44.06 47.59
CA PRO A 154 -17.77 42.89 48.43
C PRO A 154 -17.66 41.56 47.70
N GLN A 155 -17.97 41.53 46.39
CA GLN A 155 -17.94 40.29 45.59
C GLN A 155 -16.51 39.83 45.27
N CYS A 156 -15.65 40.69 44.73
CA CYS A 156 -14.26 40.32 44.41
C CYS A 156 -13.26 40.63 45.53
N GLN A 157 -13.73 41.16 46.66
CA GLN A 157 -12.92 41.55 47.82
C GLN A 157 -11.68 42.40 47.47
N GLY A 158 -11.84 43.25 46.45
CA GLY A 158 -10.82 44.17 45.99
C GLY A 158 -9.87 43.66 44.92
N ARG A 159 -10.08 42.45 44.37
CA ARG A 159 -9.26 41.89 43.28
C ARG A 159 -9.58 42.50 41.91
N GLY A 160 -10.85 42.79 41.64
CA GLY A 160 -11.37 43.32 40.37
C GLY A 160 -11.64 42.28 39.30
N THR A 161 -11.13 41.08 39.49
CA THR A 161 -11.46 39.88 38.75
C THR A 161 -12.07 38.85 39.69
N GLU A 162 -12.84 37.92 39.14
CA GLU A 162 -13.17 36.68 39.83
C GLU A 162 -11.99 35.71 39.77
N LYS A 163 -12.01 34.71 40.66
CA LYS A 163 -11.02 33.64 40.65
C LYS A 163 -11.06 32.94 39.31
N CYS A 164 -9.94 32.92 38.59
CA CYS A 164 -9.87 32.14 37.36
C CYS A 164 -10.00 30.64 37.69
N PRO A 165 -11.01 29.92 37.17
CA PRO A 165 -11.22 28.51 37.49
C PRO A 165 -10.08 27.62 36.96
N LYS A 166 -9.24 28.14 36.05
CA LYS A 166 -8.14 27.40 35.43
C LYS A 166 -6.80 27.57 36.16
N CYS A 167 -6.61 28.60 36.99
CA CYS A 167 -5.32 28.89 37.65
C CYS A 167 -5.44 29.34 39.11
N ASP A 168 -6.65 29.43 39.67
CA ASP A 168 -6.97 29.93 41.01
C ASP A 168 -6.22 31.24 41.37
N ASP A 169 -6.14 32.17 40.40
CA ASP A 169 -5.44 33.46 40.51
C ASP A 169 -3.92 33.39 40.78
N THR A 170 -3.28 32.24 40.61
CA THR A 170 -1.80 32.14 40.66
C THR A 170 -1.11 32.74 39.43
N GLY A 171 -1.88 33.02 38.36
CA GLY A 171 -1.36 33.52 37.07
C GLY A 171 -0.72 32.45 36.20
N PHE A 172 -0.65 31.21 36.69
CA PHE A 172 -0.06 30.08 35.99
C PHE A 172 -0.91 28.84 36.17
N ARG A 173 -1.01 28.02 35.12
CA ARG A 173 -1.58 26.69 35.23
C ARG A 173 -0.54 25.66 34.84
N ASP A 174 -0.67 24.45 35.38
CA ASP A 174 0.19 23.36 34.94
C ASP A 174 -0.01 23.10 33.46
N CYS A 175 1.09 22.78 32.80
CA CYS A 175 1.06 22.48 31.38
C CYS A 175 0.24 21.20 31.18
N PRO A 176 -0.84 21.20 30.39
CA PRO A 176 -1.70 20.03 30.23
C PRO A 176 -1.03 18.89 29.43
N VAL A 177 0.20 19.07 28.97
CA VAL A 177 0.95 18.08 28.19
C VAL A 177 1.98 17.33 29.04
N CYS A 178 2.63 18.02 29.99
CA CYS A 178 3.58 17.39 30.91
C CYS A 178 3.10 17.40 32.36
N GLU A 179 1.90 17.91 32.62
CA GLU A 179 1.25 17.95 33.95
C GLU A 179 2.14 18.53 35.06
N GLY A 180 3.02 19.47 34.70
CA GLY A 180 3.96 20.08 35.64
C GLY A 180 5.34 19.42 35.71
N GLU A 181 5.53 18.22 35.15
CA GLU A 181 6.80 17.46 35.17
C GLU A 181 7.92 18.09 34.34
N ARG A 182 7.62 19.10 33.53
CA ARG A 182 8.57 19.86 32.68
C ARG A 182 9.15 19.06 31.50
N SER A 183 9.03 17.75 31.50
CA SER A 183 9.45 16.86 30.42
C SER A 183 8.29 15.99 29.96
N THR A 184 8.42 15.40 28.78
CA THR A 184 7.53 14.35 28.28
C THR A 184 8.36 13.17 27.83
N GLU A 185 7.72 12.03 27.65
CA GLU A 185 8.36 10.87 27.05
C GLU A 185 8.95 11.20 25.67
N HIS A 186 10.14 10.69 25.40
CA HIS A 186 10.81 10.83 24.13
C HIS A 186 10.37 9.70 23.19
N THR A 187 9.51 10.04 22.24
CA THR A 187 8.85 9.08 21.33
C THR A 187 9.80 8.13 20.60
N PRO A 188 10.97 8.56 20.06
CA PRO A 188 11.90 7.65 19.37
C PRO A 188 12.45 6.50 20.21
N CYS A 189 12.46 6.61 21.55
CA CYS A 189 12.92 5.56 22.46
C CYS A 189 11.84 5.09 23.44
N GLU A 190 10.60 5.54 23.28
CA GLU A 190 9.45 5.16 24.13
C GLU A 190 9.81 5.20 25.63
N GLY A 191 10.44 6.28 26.07
CA GLY A 191 10.74 6.49 27.49
C GLY A 191 11.90 5.65 28.05
N THR A 192 12.48 4.75 27.27
CA THR A 192 13.55 3.86 27.75
C THR A 192 14.94 4.51 27.80
N GLY A 193 15.12 5.63 27.08
CA GLY A 193 16.43 6.25 26.89
C GLY A 193 17.39 5.47 25.98
N LEU A 194 16.98 4.31 25.48
CA LEU A 194 17.79 3.39 24.69
C LEU A 194 17.12 3.12 23.33
N VAL A 195 17.94 2.82 22.34
CA VAL A 195 17.49 2.37 21.02
C VAL A 195 18.39 1.22 20.58
N THR A 196 17.78 0.09 20.24
CA THR A 196 18.46 -1.01 19.55
C THR A 196 18.49 -0.71 18.05
N ARG A 197 19.68 -0.75 17.46
CA ARG A 197 19.92 -0.54 16.03
C ARG A 197 20.59 -1.76 15.44
N TRP A 198 20.28 -2.06 14.19
CA TRP A 198 20.91 -3.14 13.44
C TRP A 198 20.83 -2.88 11.94
N THR A 199 21.51 -3.70 11.15
CA THR A 199 21.37 -3.72 9.70
C THR A 199 20.47 -4.87 9.30
N GLY A 200 19.29 -4.56 8.78
CA GLY A 200 18.32 -5.54 8.29
C GLY A 200 18.56 -5.88 6.82
N GLY A 201 18.52 -7.16 6.50
CA GLY A 201 18.47 -7.67 5.14
C GLY A 201 17.07 -8.20 4.82
N SER A 202 16.61 -8.02 3.59
CA SER A 202 15.39 -8.67 3.11
C SER A 202 15.61 -9.30 1.75
N VAL A 203 15.17 -10.55 1.63
CA VAL A 203 15.12 -11.30 0.37
C VAL A 203 13.66 -11.52 0.03
N GLY A 204 13.19 -10.91 -1.05
CA GLY A 204 11.83 -10.98 -1.53
C GLY A 204 11.73 -11.82 -2.80
N HIS A 205 10.80 -12.76 -2.82
CA HIS A 205 10.43 -13.58 -3.98
C HIS A 205 9.08 -13.11 -4.50
N THR A 206 9.02 -12.69 -5.77
CA THR A 206 7.80 -12.18 -6.40
C THR A 206 7.45 -12.99 -7.65
N PRO A 207 6.20 -13.48 -7.77
CA PRO A 207 5.77 -14.21 -8.96
C PRO A 207 5.64 -13.29 -10.17
N ARG A 208 6.17 -13.73 -11.30
CA ARG A 208 6.03 -13.10 -12.62
C ARG A 208 5.42 -14.12 -13.58
N ARG A 209 4.33 -13.73 -14.22
CA ARG A 209 3.62 -14.58 -15.20
C ARG A 209 4.02 -14.16 -16.60
N ASP A 210 4.45 -15.11 -17.41
CA ASP A 210 4.71 -14.90 -18.82
C ASP A 210 3.64 -15.63 -19.64
N THR A 211 3.11 -14.95 -20.65
CA THR A 211 2.27 -15.55 -21.69
C THR A 211 3.10 -15.60 -22.96
N VAL A 212 3.09 -16.74 -23.64
CA VAL A 212 3.91 -16.98 -24.83
C VAL A 212 3.02 -16.89 -26.07
N GLU A 213 3.43 -16.08 -27.03
CA GLU A 213 2.78 -16.04 -28.33
C GLU A 213 3.11 -17.31 -29.11
N LEU A 214 2.07 -17.93 -29.66
CA LEU A 214 2.19 -19.19 -30.37
C LEU A 214 2.64 -18.94 -31.81
N PRO A 215 3.44 -19.84 -32.40
CA PRO A 215 3.86 -19.71 -33.78
C PRO A 215 2.67 -19.84 -34.73
N ASP A 216 2.69 -19.06 -35.81
CA ASP A 216 1.74 -19.17 -36.91
C ASP A 216 1.93 -20.47 -37.72
N PRO A 217 0.87 -20.99 -38.37
CA PRO A 217 -0.48 -20.45 -38.44
C PRO A 217 -1.41 -20.95 -37.32
N ALA A 218 -2.04 -20.01 -36.61
CA ALA A 218 -3.08 -20.35 -35.64
C ALA A 218 -4.36 -20.88 -36.33
N PRO A 219 -5.02 -21.93 -35.79
CA PRO A 219 -6.30 -22.37 -36.29
C PRO A 219 -7.37 -21.26 -36.21
N PRO A 220 -8.43 -21.30 -37.05
CA PRO A 220 -9.53 -20.34 -36.97
C PRO A 220 -10.14 -20.27 -35.56
N LEU A 221 -10.60 -19.09 -35.13
CA LEU A 221 -11.11 -18.86 -33.78
C LEU A 221 -12.20 -19.85 -33.35
N ARG A 222 -13.12 -20.21 -34.25
CA ARG A 222 -14.17 -21.20 -33.98
C ARG A 222 -13.58 -22.59 -33.67
N VAL A 223 -12.54 -22.98 -34.39
CA VAL A 223 -11.81 -24.24 -34.15
C VAL A 223 -11.12 -24.18 -32.81
N ARG A 224 -10.42 -23.08 -32.50
CA ARG A 224 -9.75 -22.88 -31.20
C ARG A 224 -10.72 -22.97 -30.03
N TRP A 225 -11.89 -22.32 -30.16
CA TRP A 225 -12.91 -22.33 -29.12
C TRP A 225 -13.50 -23.73 -28.92
N GLN A 226 -13.82 -24.46 -29.99
CA GLN A 226 -14.31 -25.84 -29.88
C GLN A 226 -13.24 -26.77 -29.28
N ALA A 227 -12.00 -26.69 -29.79
CA ALA A 227 -10.87 -27.47 -29.31
C ALA A 227 -10.58 -27.20 -27.83
N GLY A 228 -10.70 -25.96 -27.36
CA GLY A 228 -10.56 -25.63 -25.93
C GLY A 228 -11.66 -26.23 -25.05
N ARG A 229 -12.85 -26.50 -25.60
CA ARG A 229 -13.98 -27.06 -24.85
C ARG A 229 -14.02 -28.58 -24.85
N THR A 230 -13.79 -29.22 -26.00
CA THR A 230 -13.98 -30.67 -26.15
C THR A 230 -12.69 -31.44 -26.40
N GLY A 231 -11.59 -30.75 -26.72
CA GLY A 231 -10.31 -31.36 -27.05
C GLY A 231 -9.70 -32.14 -25.88
N ALA A 232 -9.13 -33.30 -26.19
CA ALA A 232 -8.34 -34.11 -25.27
C ALA A 232 -6.90 -33.56 -25.19
N TRP A 233 -6.76 -32.41 -24.52
CA TRP A 233 -5.48 -31.76 -24.29
C TRP A 233 -4.55 -32.63 -23.45
N ARG A 234 -3.32 -32.81 -23.95
CA ARG A 234 -2.23 -33.40 -23.17
C ARG A 234 -1.54 -32.31 -22.37
N ARG A 235 -1.03 -32.66 -21.20
CA ARG A 235 -0.43 -31.70 -20.26
C ARG A 235 0.89 -32.22 -19.72
N ALA A 236 1.82 -31.30 -19.48
CA ALA A 236 3.04 -31.53 -18.74
C ALA A 236 3.32 -30.32 -17.85
N THR A 237 3.90 -30.56 -16.68
CA THR A 237 4.33 -29.50 -15.76
C THR A 237 5.82 -29.65 -15.54
N LEU A 238 6.58 -28.60 -15.88
CA LEU A 238 8.02 -28.53 -15.67
C LEU A 238 8.31 -27.63 -14.47
N THR A 239 9.05 -28.14 -13.50
CA THR A 239 9.42 -27.40 -12.27
C THR A 239 10.92 -27.05 -12.19
N SER A 240 11.74 -27.74 -12.99
CA SER A 240 13.19 -27.51 -13.10
C SER A 240 13.61 -27.10 -14.52
N THR A 241 14.86 -26.64 -14.67
CA THR A 241 15.52 -26.42 -15.95
C THR A 241 15.92 -27.70 -16.65
N ASP A 242 16.16 -28.75 -15.90
CA ASP A 242 16.73 -30.01 -16.40
C ASP A 242 15.64 -31.01 -16.80
N GLU A 243 14.37 -30.70 -16.52
CA GLU A 243 13.25 -31.52 -16.94
C GLU A 243 13.07 -31.43 -18.47
N PRO A 244 13.03 -32.57 -19.18
CA PRO A 244 12.93 -32.57 -20.63
C PRO A 244 11.58 -32.05 -21.10
N ILE A 245 11.60 -31.30 -22.20
CA ILE A 245 10.39 -30.88 -22.91
C ILE A 245 9.71 -32.13 -23.50
N PRO A 246 8.36 -32.24 -23.47
CA PRO A 246 7.67 -33.41 -24.01
C PRO A 246 8.01 -33.68 -25.48
N GLU A 247 8.51 -34.89 -25.78
CA GLU A 247 8.90 -35.32 -27.13
C GLU A 247 7.74 -35.32 -28.14
N ALA A 248 6.50 -35.36 -27.65
CA ALA A 248 5.29 -35.37 -28.48
C ALA A 248 4.92 -34.00 -29.06
N LEU A 249 5.68 -32.95 -28.74
CA LEU A 249 5.48 -31.62 -29.30
C LEU A 249 6.02 -31.52 -30.73
N ASP A 250 5.39 -30.67 -31.52
CA ASP A 250 5.89 -30.34 -32.86
C ASP A 250 7.24 -29.59 -32.76
N PRO A 251 8.21 -29.81 -33.67
CA PRO A 251 9.51 -29.13 -33.62
C PRO A 251 9.43 -27.60 -33.53
N ALA A 252 8.44 -26.97 -34.17
CA ALA A 252 8.24 -25.52 -34.06
C ALA A 252 7.79 -25.11 -32.65
N HIS A 253 6.96 -25.93 -32.00
CA HIS A 253 6.54 -25.74 -30.61
C HIS A 253 7.68 -25.98 -29.63
N VAL A 254 8.51 -27.01 -29.85
CA VAL A 254 9.71 -27.25 -29.02
C VAL A 254 10.58 -26.01 -29.01
N LYS A 255 10.92 -25.47 -30.18
CA LYS A 255 11.71 -24.24 -30.30
C LYS A 255 11.08 -23.04 -29.59
N ALA A 256 9.76 -22.88 -29.69
CA ALA A 256 9.04 -21.80 -29.01
C ALA A 256 9.05 -21.96 -27.48
N VAL A 257 8.86 -23.19 -26.98
CA VAL A 257 8.93 -23.53 -25.56
C VAL A 257 10.34 -23.31 -25.04
N GLU A 258 11.39 -23.76 -25.74
CA GLU A 258 12.80 -23.53 -25.36
C GLU A 258 13.13 -22.05 -25.24
N ALA A 259 12.76 -21.25 -26.24
CA ALA A 259 12.98 -19.81 -26.21
C ALA A 259 12.23 -19.15 -25.03
N ALA A 260 10.99 -19.58 -24.79
CA ALA A 260 10.20 -19.09 -23.68
C ALA A 260 10.70 -19.54 -22.31
N LEU A 261 11.39 -20.67 -22.22
CA LEU A 261 12.00 -21.22 -21.00
C LEU A 261 13.46 -20.81 -20.80
N ALA A 262 14.00 -19.91 -21.62
CA ALA A 262 15.35 -19.38 -21.41
C ALA A 262 15.50 -18.82 -19.96
N PRO A 263 16.67 -19.02 -19.32
CA PRO A 263 16.94 -18.46 -17.99
C PRO A 263 16.81 -16.94 -17.99
N ARG A 264 16.28 -16.38 -16.91
CA ARG A 264 16.22 -14.93 -16.70
C ARG A 264 17.11 -14.51 -15.53
N PRO A 265 17.63 -13.27 -15.55
CA PRO A 265 18.32 -12.72 -14.39
C PRO A 265 17.36 -12.73 -13.19
N ASP A 266 17.92 -13.03 -12.01
CA ASP A 266 17.24 -13.02 -10.72
C ASP A 266 16.10 -14.05 -10.58
N GLU A 267 15.93 -14.97 -11.54
CA GLU A 267 15.00 -16.09 -11.42
C GLU A 267 15.57 -17.17 -10.51
N VAL A 268 14.84 -17.53 -9.47
CA VAL A 268 15.27 -18.53 -8.48
C VAL A 268 14.44 -19.82 -8.52
N ALA A 269 13.23 -19.76 -9.06
CA ALA A 269 12.37 -20.92 -9.25
C ALA A 269 11.34 -20.64 -10.36
N ARG A 270 10.79 -21.70 -10.96
CA ARG A 270 9.74 -21.59 -11.98
C ARG A 270 8.82 -22.78 -12.01
N ARG A 271 7.64 -22.57 -12.59
CA ARG A 271 6.71 -23.62 -13.01
C ARG A 271 6.21 -23.29 -14.39
N ALA A 272 6.37 -24.22 -15.33
CA ALA A 272 5.82 -24.11 -16.67
C ALA A 272 4.76 -25.20 -16.87
N GLU A 273 3.56 -24.78 -17.26
CA GLU A 273 2.48 -25.66 -17.66
C GLU A 273 2.39 -25.64 -19.19
N ILE A 274 2.63 -26.80 -19.79
CA ILE A 274 2.58 -27.01 -21.23
C ILE A 274 1.33 -27.85 -21.50
N GLU A 275 0.39 -27.30 -22.26
CA GLU A 275 -0.73 -28.06 -22.80
C GLU A 275 -0.63 -28.12 -24.32
N TRP A 276 -0.91 -29.27 -24.93
CA TRP A 276 -0.90 -29.38 -26.38
C TRP A 276 -2.00 -30.31 -26.89
N LEU A 277 -2.45 -30.01 -28.10
CA LEU A 277 -3.48 -30.76 -28.82
C LEU A 277 -3.02 -30.98 -30.25
N GLN A 278 -3.03 -32.24 -30.68
CA GLN A 278 -2.77 -32.59 -32.07
C GLN A 278 -4.00 -32.22 -32.90
N LEU A 279 -3.82 -31.36 -33.90
CA LEU A 279 -4.90 -30.90 -34.76
C LEU A 279 -4.43 -30.91 -36.20
N VAL A 280 -5.31 -31.34 -37.11
CA VAL A 280 -5.06 -31.35 -38.55
C VAL A 280 -6.19 -30.65 -39.28
N ALA A 281 -5.85 -29.93 -40.35
CA ALA A 281 -6.79 -29.43 -41.34
C ALA A 281 -6.77 -30.35 -42.55
N VAL A 282 -7.95 -30.79 -42.99
CA VAL A 282 -8.14 -31.70 -44.11
C VAL A 282 -8.96 -30.99 -45.18
N THR A 283 -8.42 -30.93 -46.38
CA THR A 283 -9.13 -30.42 -47.56
C THR A 283 -9.44 -31.60 -48.47
N ILE A 284 -10.72 -31.77 -48.81
CA ILE A 284 -11.19 -32.86 -49.67
C ILE A 284 -11.49 -32.27 -51.05
N PRO A 285 -10.92 -32.81 -52.15
CA PRO A 285 -11.14 -32.26 -53.49
C PRO A 285 -12.61 -32.20 -53.91
N ASP A 286 -13.40 -33.20 -53.50
CA ASP A 286 -14.84 -33.29 -53.79
C ASP A 286 -15.67 -32.25 -52.99
N GLU A 287 -15.10 -31.66 -51.94
CA GLU A 287 -15.72 -30.62 -51.12
C GLU A 287 -14.82 -29.37 -50.96
N PRO A 288 -14.50 -28.67 -52.06
CA PRO A 288 -13.51 -27.58 -52.07
C PRO A 288 -13.91 -26.34 -51.26
N ASP A 289 -15.16 -26.31 -50.85
CA ASP A 289 -15.81 -25.23 -50.12
C ASP A 289 -15.66 -25.36 -48.60
N HIS A 290 -15.12 -26.49 -48.11
CA HIS A 290 -14.90 -26.76 -46.70
C HIS A 290 -13.45 -27.15 -46.41
N VAL A 291 -13.00 -26.79 -45.21
CA VAL A 291 -11.79 -27.33 -44.58
C VAL A 291 -12.21 -27.97 -43.27
N PHE A 292 -11.96 -29.28 -43.15
CA PHE A 292 -12.33 -30.07 -41.99
C PHE A 292 -11.20 -30.05 -40.98
N HIS A 293 -11.43 -29.50 -39.80
CA HIS A 293 -10.45 -29.54 -38.71
C HIS A 293 -10.74 -30.75 -37.84
N VAL A 294 -9.75 -31.63 -37.68
CA VAL A 294 -9.86 -32.87 -36.93
C VAL A 294 -8.90 -32.84 -35.75
N PHE A 295 -9.40 -33.13 -34.56
CA PHE A 295 -8.60 -33.20 -33.34
C PHE A 295 -9.18 -34.28 -32.39
N PRO A 296 -8.37 -34.85 -31.48
CA PRO A 296 -8.89 -35.80 -30.51
C PRO A 296 -9.76 -35.05 -29.50
N GLY A 297 -11.02 -35.42 -29.38
CA GLY A 297 -11.91 -35.02 -28.30
C GLY A 297 -11.84 -35.99 -27.11
N SER A 298 -12.55 -35.65 -26.04
CA SER A 298 -12.65 -36.47 -24.83
C SER A 298 -13.32 -37.82 -25.06
N ASP A 299 -14.35 -37.86 -25.92
CA ASP A 299 -15.15 -39.07 -26.21
C ASP A 299 -14.85 -39.70 -27.58
N GLY A 300 -13.88 -39.16 -28.32
CA GLY A 300 -13.54 -39.59 -29.68
C GLY A 300 -13.03 -38.46 -30.57
N PRO A 301 -12.71 -38.73 -31.84
CA PRO A 301 -12.26 -37.70 -32.77
C PRO A 301 -13.38 -36.70 -33.06
N GLU A 302 -13.05 -35.41 -32.96
CA GLU A 302 -13.94 -34.29 -33.26
C GLU A 302 -13.63 -33.76 -34.65
N VAL A 303 -14.67 -33.48 -35.43
CA VAL A 303 -14.55 -32.98 -36.81
C VAL A 303 -15.37 -31.71 -36.95
N LEU A 304 -14.69 -30.60 -37.26
CA LEU A 304 -15.33 -29.30 -37.42
C LEU A 304 -15.19 -28.81 -38.88
N PRO A 305 -16.28 -28.78 -39.66
CA PRO A 305 -16.27 -28.16 -40.98
C PRO A 305 -16.27 -26.63 -40.84
N ILE A 306 -15.31 -25.99 -41.51
CA ILE A 306 -15.21 -24.53 -41.65
C ILE A 306 -15.27 -24.19 -43.14
N TRP A 307 -15.96 -23.11 -43.51
CA TRP A 307 -15.94 -22.64 -44.89
C TRP A 307 -14.52 -22.29 -45.32
N SER A 308 -14.13 -22.77 -46.49
CA SER A 308 -12.85 -22.40 -47.09
C SER A 308 -12.82 -20.90 -47.37
N ARG A 309 -11.63 -20.30 -47.37
CA ARG A 309 -11.46 -18.87 -47.67
C ARG A 309 -12.09 -18.51 -49.02
N ARG A 310 -12.03 -19.42 -49.99
CA ARG A 310 -12.65 -19.25 -51.32
C ARG A 310 -14.16 -19.10 -51.22
N ARG A 311 -14.85 -19.97 -50.47
CA ARG A 311 -16.30 -19.88 -50.25
C ARG A 311 -16.69 -18.62 -49.50
N SER A 312 -15.97 -18.29 -48.43
CA SER A 312 -16.23 -17.06 -47.65
C SER A 312 -16.12 -15.80 -48.51
N LEU A 313 -15.11 -15.70 -49.38
CA LEU A 313 -14.96 -14.58 -50.30
C LEU A 313 -16.06 -14.53 -51.37
N ARG A 314 -16.47 -15.68 -51.93
CA ARG A 314 -17.58 -15.74 -52.89
C ARG A 314 -18.89 -15.26 -52.26
N VAL A 315 -19.22 -15.74 -51.06
CA VAL A 315 -20.43 -15.34 -50.34
C VAL A 315 -20.38 -13.83 -50.01
N ALA A 316 -19.25 -13.33 -49.53
CA ALA A 316 -19.08 -11.91 -49.27
C ALA A 316 -19.29 -11.04 -50.52
N ALA A 317 -18.76 -11.47 -51.68
CA ALA A 317 -18.97 -10.76 -52.94
C ALA A 317 -20.44 -10.75 -53.40
N VAL A 318 -21.15 -11.87 -53.25
CA VAL A 318 -22.59 -11.95 -53.56
C VAL A 318 -23.39 -11.03 -52.64
N VAL A 319 -23.15 -11.06 -51.34
CA VAL A 319 -23.83 -10.20 -50.36
C VAL A 319 -23.55 -8.72 -50.67
N ALA A 320 -22.30 -8.36 -50.94
CA ALA A 320 -21.93 -7.01 -51.34
C ALA A 320 -22.68 -6.56 -52.61
N GLY A 321 -22.77 -7.43 -53.62
CA GLY A 321 -23.54 -7.17 -54.85
C GLY A 321 -25.03 -6.94 -54.59
N VAL A 322 -25.66 -7.74 -53.74
CA VAL A 322 -27.07 -7.58 -53.35
C VAL A 322 -27.28 -6.26 -52.60
N VAL A 323 -26.39 -5.90 -51.67
CA VAL A 323 -26.47 -4.64 -50.93
C VAL A 323 -26.34 -3.45 -51.88
N VAL A 324 -25.40 -3.48 -52.82
CA VAL A 324 -25.25 -2.42 -53.84
C VAL A 324 -26.51 -2.31 -54.71
N ALA A 325 -27.09 -3.43 -55.15
CA ALA A 325 -28.33 -3.42 -55.91
C ALA A 325 -29.50 -2.82 -55.12
N LEU A 326 -29.66 -3.18 -53.84
CA LEU A 326 -30.69 -2.61 -52.97
C LEU A 326 -30.51 -1.10 -52.75
N LEU A 327 -29.27 -0.64 -52.57
CA LEU A 327 -28.97 0.79 -52.46
C LEU A 327 -29.27 1.56 -53.75
N LEU A 328 -29.00 0.96 -54.92
CA LEU A 328 -29.35 1.56 -56.22
C LEU A 328 -30.87 1.65 -56.40
N VAL A 329 -31.62 0.60 -56.04
CA VAL A 329 -33.09 0.64 -56.07
C VAL A 329 -33.62 1.71 -55.12
N ALA A 330 -33.09 1.79 -53.89
CA ALA A 330 -33.49 2.81 -52.93
C ALA A 330 -33.14 4.25 -53.36
N ALA A 331 -32.12 4.44 -54.20
CA ALA A 331 -31.78 5.74 -54.76
C ALA A 331 -32.61 6.12 -56.00
N LEU A 332 -33.29 5.16 -56.61
CA LEU A 332 -34.14 5.33 -57.80
C LEU A 332 -35.62 5.52 -57.45
N VAL A 333 -36.03 5.21 -56.22
CA VAL A 333 -37.39 5.42 -55.65
C VAL A 333 -37.40 6.72 -54.85
#